data_AF-A0A3S1DWF8-F1
#
_entry.id   AF-A0A3S1DWF8-F1
#
_cell.length_a   1.000
_cell.length_b   1.000
_cell.length_c   1.000
_cell.angle_alpha   90.00
_cell.angle_beta   90.00
_cell.angle_gamma   90.00
#
_symmetry.space_group_name_H-M   'P 1'
#
loop_
_entity.id
_entity.type
_entity.pdbx_description
1 polymer ?
#
loop_
_entity_poly.entity_id
_entity_poly.type
_entity_poly.pdbx_seq_one_letter_code
_entity_poly.pdbx_strand_id
1 'polypeptide(L)'
;ALETVALGWMFRRSGGRIRRPNSANPLRGRRGAPERVIDAAEAFYASHGQAPLFRVPDIAPELELELDRRDYSREGGTIHLHAEIDALEGNSDGDITVSAAPTETWFEARFRTGGYDDAERRIFRHMTSLIVGDRAFVSCERDGQIAAFAFGVIRNGLLVVEAVETDARFRKQGLG
;
A
#
# COMPACT_ATOMS: atom_id res chain seq x y z
N ALA A 1 7.60 -15.04 3.64
CA ALA A 1 6.17 -14.67 3.69
C ALA A 1 5.33 -15.92 3.47
N LEU A 2 4.15 -16.01 4.08
CA LEU A 2 3.19 -17.09 3.89
C LEU A 2 1.84 -16.49 3.53
N GLU A 3 1.17 -17.11 2.55
CA GLU A 3 -0.18 -16.73 2.13
C GLU A 3 -1.04 -18.00 2.10
N THR A 4 -2.28 -17.89 2.57
CA THR A 4 -3.30 -18.94 2.45
C THR A 4 -4.65 -18.34 2.09
N VAL A 5 -5.48 -19.11 1.41
CA VAL A 5 -6.84 -18.72 1.02
C VAL A 5 -7.84 -19.65 1.71
N ALA A 6 -8.78 -19.06 2.43
CA ALA A 6 -9.86 -19.78 3.10
C ALA A 6 -11.14 -18.95 3.05
N LEU A 7 -12.28 -19.60 2.78
CA LEU A 7 -13.61 -18.97 2.90
C LEU A 7 -13.81 -17.68 2.09
N GLY A 8 -13.10 -17.53 0.95
CA GLY A 8 -13.17 -16.31 0.13
C GLY A 8 -12.35 -15.14 0.69
N TRP A 9 -11.42 -15.42 1.61
CA TRP A 9 -10.48 -14.47 2.17
C TRP A 9 -9.04 -14.95 1.96
N MET A 10 -8.12 -14.00 1.83
CA MET A 10 -6.70 -14.27 1.78
C MET A 10 -6.02 -13.78 3.05
N PHE A 11 -5.36 -14.70 3.75
CA PHE A 11 -4.58 -14.41 4.95
C PHE A 11 -3.11 -14.33 4.57
N ARG A 12 -2.48 -13.18 4.82
CA ARG A 12 -1.07 -12.95 4.53
C ARG A 12 -0.29 -12.72 5.81
N ARG A 13 0.94 -13.22 5.84
CA ARG A 13 2.01 -12.74 6.72
C ARG A 13 3.33 -12.60 5.98
N SER A 14 3.96 -11.45 6.11
CA SER A 14 5.34 -11.23 5.68
C SER A 14 6.31 -11.09 6.85
N GLY A 15 5.79 -10.95 8.08
CA GLY A 15 6.57 -10.46 9.22
C GLY A 15 6.74 -8.93 9.16
N GLY A 16 7.42 -8.37 10.17
CA GLY A 16 7.63 -6.92 10.30
C GLY A 16 6.40 -6.16 10.80
N ARG A 17 6.49 -4.83 10.82
CA ARG A 17 5.48 -3.94 11.43
C ARG A 17 4.41 -3.45 10.45
N ILE A 18 4.57 -3.72 9.15
CA ILE A 18 3.67 -3.21 8.10
C ILE A 18 2.39 -4.05 8.08
N ARG A 19 1.23 -3.39 8.24
CA ARG A 19 -0.07 -4.05 8.44
C ARG A 19 -0.61 -4.74 7.18
N ARG A 20 -0.57 -4.05 6.03
CA ARG A 20 -1.19 -4.50 4.76
C ARG A 20 -0.75 -5.90 4.29
N PRO A 21 0.54 -6.28 4.35
CA PRO A 21 0.98 -7.65 4.04
C PRO A 21 0.86 -8.65 5.22
N ASN A 22 0.32 -8.21 6.37
CA ASN A 22 0.10 -9.00 7.58
C ASN A 22 -1.37 -8.96 8.03
N SER A 23 -2.32 -9.05 7.09
CA SER A 23 -3.76 -9.00 7.39
C SER A 23 -4.61 -9.92 6.51
N ALA A 24 -5.80 -10.27 7.01
CA ALA A 24 -6.84 -10.94 6.28
C ALA A 24 -7.54 -9.96 5.34
N ASN A 25 -7.61 -10.31 4.05
CA ASN A 25 -8.15 -9.46 2.99
C ASN A 25 -9.29 -10.17 2.26
N PRO A 26 -10.42 -9.50 2.00
CA PRO A 26 -11.52 -10.10 1.27
C PRO A 26 -11.13 -10.33 -0.19
N LEU A 27 -11.53 -11.48 -0.75
CA LEU A 27 -11.42 -11.75 -2.19
C LEU A 27 -12.73 -11.42 -2.90
N ARG A 28 -12.65 -11.30 -4.23
CA ARG A 28 -13.84 -11.13 -5.08
C ARG A 28 -14.71 -12.40 -5.03
N GLY A 29 -16.02 -12.21 -5.15
CA GLY A 29 -16.99 -13.31 -5.20
C GLY A 29 -17.59 -13.64 -3.83
N ARG A 30 -18.08 -14.88 -3.69
CA ARG A 30 -18.74 -15.37 -2.48
C ARG A 30 -17.74 -15.51 -1.34
N ARG A 31 -18.08 -14.95 -0.18
CA ARG A 31 -17.29 -15.02 1.05
C ARG A 31 -18.05 -15.80 2.12
N GLY A 32 -17.31 -16.44 3.03
CA GLY A 32 -17.86 -17.27 4.09
C GLY A 32 -18.62 -16.47 5.14
N ALA A 33 -19.30 -17.17 6.04
CA ALA A 33 -19.95 -16.57 7.19
C ALA A 33 -18.92 -15.84 8.09
N PRO A 34 -19.21 -14.63 8.59
CA PRO A 34 -18.25 -13.81 9.34
C PRO A 34 -17.56 -14.53 10.48
N GLU A 35 -18.32 -15.26 11.30
CA GLU A 35 -17.84 -15.99 12.46
C GLU A 35 -16.77 -17.02 12.05
N ARG A 36 -17.05 -17.79 11.00
CA ARG A 36 -16.13 -18.82 10.49
C ARG A 36 -14.88 -18.22 9.87
N VAL A 37 -15.00 -17.06 9.22
CA VAL A 37 -13.86 -16.34 8.63
C VAL A 37 -12.94 -15.84 9.74
N ILE A 38 -13.51 -15.22 10.77
CA ILE A 38 -12.75 -14.67 11.90
C ILE A 38 -12.07 -15.81 12.68
N ASP A 39 -12.78 -16.90 12.99
CA ASP A 39 -12.21 -18.08 13.66
C ASP A 39 -11.01 -18.65 12.88
N ALA A 40 -11.14 -18.78 11.55
CA ALA A 40 -10.08 -19.30 10.70
C ALA A 40 -8.87 -18.36 10.63
N ALA A 41 -9.10 -17.05 10.58
CA ALA A 41 -8.03 -16.05 10.59
C ALA A 41 -7.33 -16.01 11.95
N GLU A 42 -8.07 -16.00 13.05
CA GLU A 42 -7.53 -16.03 14.42
C GLU A 42 -6.64 -17.25 14.64
N ALA A 43 -7.11 -18.44 14.25
CA ALA A 43 -6.31 -19.66 14.31
C ALA A 43 -5.02 -19.56 13.46
N PHE A 44 -5.13 -19.02 12.25
CA PHE A 44 -3.97 -18.82 11.37
C PHE A 44 -2.95 -17.85 11.96
N TYR A 45 -3.36 -16.71 12.48
CA TYR A 45 -2.42 -15.73 13.04
C TYR A 45 -1.84 -16.18 14.38
N ALA A 46 -2.66 -16.79 15.24
CA ALA A 46 -2.23 -17.34 16.52
C ALA A 46 -1.17 -18.45 16.36
N SER A 47 -1.32 -19.34 15.36
CA SER A 47 -0.33 -20.40 15.09
C SER A 47 1.04 -19.85 14.67
N HIS A 48 1.13 -18.55 14.35
CA HIS A 48 2.35 -17.86 13.97
C HIS A 48 2.78 -16.80 14.99
N GLY A 49 2.14 -16.74 16.17
CA GLY A 49 2.45 -15.76 17.21
C GLY A 49 2.17 -14.30 16.78
N GLN A 50 1.20 -14.08 15.90
CA GLN A 50 0.82 -12.76 15.40
C GLN A 50 -0.59 -12.41 15.86
N ALA A 51 -0.83 -11.14 16.15
CA ALA A 51 -2.18 -10.63 16.34
C ALA A 51 -2.93 -10.62 14.99
N PRO A 52 -4.18 -11.10 14.93
CA PRO A 52 -4.98 -11.04 13.72
C PRO A 52 -5.33 -9.59 13.37
N LEU A 53 -5.22 -9.25 12.09
CA LEU A 53 -5.66 -7.97 11.54
C LEU A 53 -6.57 -8.24 10.35
N PHE A 54 -7.65 -7.47 10.23
CA PHE A 54 -8.64 -7.61 9.17
C PHE A 54 -8.73 -6.32 8.35
N ARG A 55 -8.81 -6.45 7.03
CA ARG A 55 -9.18 -5.35 6.16
C ARG A 55 -10.67 -5.40 5.89
N VAL A 56 -11.38 -4.35 6.31
CA VAL A 56 -12.84 -4.24 6.17
C VAL A 56 -13.17 -3.02 5.29
N PRO A 57 -13.06 -3.12 3.95
CA PRO A 57 -13.46 -2.04 3.06
C PRO A 57 -14.99 -1.98 2.93
N ASP A 58 -15.55 -0.82 2.60
CA ASP A 58 -17.01 -0.61 2.47
C ASP A 58 -17.68 -1.56 1.46
N ILE A 59 -16.93 -2.05 0.47
CA ILE A 59 -17.40 -3.03 -0.53
C ILE A 59 -17.48 -4.48 0.00
N ALA A 60 -16.94 -4.74 1.19
CA ALA A 60 -16.96 -6.01 1.89
C ALA A 60 -17.05 -5.81 3.41
N PRO A 61 -18.15 -5.22 3.91
CA PRO A 61 -18.30 -4.84 5.31
C PRO A 61 -18.75 -6.03 6.20
N GLU A 62 -18.90 -7.23 5.63
CA GLU A 62 -19.60 -8.33 6.30
C GLU A 62 -18.98 -8.80 7.64
N LEU A 63 -17.71 -8.50 7.90
CA LEU A 63 -17.07 -8.84 9.18
C LEU A 63 -17.33 -7.81 10.29
N GLU A 64 -17.75 -6.59 9.96
CA GLU A 64 -17.77 -5.44 10.88
C GLU A 64 -18.55 -5.74 12.17
N LEU A 65 -19.80 -6.18 12.04
CA LEU A 65 -20.65 -6.47 13.20
C LEU A 65 -20.10 -7.58 14.09
N GLU A 66 -19.47 -8.60 13.50
CA GLU A 66 -18.92 -9.73 14.26
C GLU A 66 -17.58 -9.39 14.91
N LEU A 67 -16.76 -8.56 14.25
CA LEU A 67 -15.55 -8.00 14.84
C LEU A 67 -15.89 -7.12 16.05
N ASP A 68 -16.92 -6.27 15.94
CA ASP A 68 -17.39 -5.44 17.06
C ASP A 68 -17.87 -6.29 18.25
N ARG A 69 -18.59 -7.40 18.00
CA ARG A 69 -19.01 -8.35 19.06
C ARG A 69 -17.84 -9.05 19.75
N ARG A 70 -16.69 -9.13 19.08
CA ARG A 70 -15.46 -9.74 19.59
C ARG A 70 -14.47 -8.71 20.13
N ASP A 71 -14.93 -7.48 20.40
CA ASP A 71 -14.16 -6.38 20.96
C ASP A 71 -12.95 -5.94 20.11
N TYR A 72 -12.99 -6.19 18.79
CA TYR A 72 -11.98 -5.65 17.89
C TYR A 72 -12.10 -4.12 17.83
N SER A 73 -10.95 -3.46 17.86
CA SER A 73 -10.86 -2.00 17.69
C SER A 73 -10.53 -1.63 16.25
N ARG A 74 -11.15 -0.57 15.75
CA ARG A 74 -10.82 -0.01 14.44
C ARG A 74 -9.47 0.71 14.51
N GLU A 75 -8.62 0.46 13.52
CA GLU A 75 -7.36 1.17 13.38
C GLU A 75 -6.95 1.32 11.91
N GLY A 76 -6.09 2.29 11.63
CA GLY A 76 -5.50 2.46 10.29
C GLY A 76 -6.53 2.76 9.20
N GLY A 77 -7.55 3.56 9.53
CA GLY A 77 -8.57 3.99 8.57
C GLY A 77 -7.95 4.72 7.38
N THR A 78 -8.42 4.38 6.18
CA THR A 78 -7.99 4.99 4.92
C THR A 78 -9.20 5.31 4.06
N ILE A 79 -9.14 6.38 3.29
CA ILE A 79 -10.08 6.65 2.20
C ILE A 79 -9.45 6.22 0.87
N HIS A 80 -10.28 5.77 -0.07
CA HIS A 80 -9.84 5.52 -1.44
C HIS A 80 -10.28 6.68 -2.31
N LEU A 81 -9.30 7.42 -2.85
CA LEU A 81 -9.53 8.49 -3.80
C LEU A 81 -9.40 7.91 -5.22
N HIS A 82 -10.34 8.26 -6.09
CA HIS A 82 -10.27 7.93 -7.51
C HIS A 82 -10.75 9.12 -8.33
N ALA A 83 -10.20 9.26 -9.53
CA ALA A 83 -10.58 10.26 -10.51
C ALA A 83 -10.37 9.69 -11.91
N GLU A 84 -11.13 10.20 -12.88
CA GLU A 84 -10.85 9.92 -14.29
C GLU A 84 -9.53 10.59 -14.68
N ILE A 85 -8.66 9.85 -15.36
CA ILE A 85 -7.34 10.36 -15.76
C ILE A 85 -7.50 11.53 -16.75
N ASP A 86 -8.48 11.44 -17.65
CA ASP A 86 -8.76 12.46 -18.67
C ASP A 86 -9.22 13.80 -18.06
N ALA A 87 -9.69 13.78 -16.82
CA ALA A 87 -10.10 14.98 -16.09
C ALA A 87 -8.93 15.67 -15.35
N LEU A 88 -7.73 15.06 -15.35
CA LEU A 88 -6.55 15.63 -14.73
C LEU A 88 -5.89 16.63 -15.69
N GLU A 89 -6.05 17.92 -15.41
CA GLU A 89 -5.28 18.96 -16.10
C GLU A 89 -3.82 18.93 -15.61
N GLY A 90 -2.89 18.61 -16.52
CA GLY A 90 -1.47 18.63 -16.22
C GLY A 90 -0.91 20.04 -16.29
N ASN A 91 -0.46 20.58 -15.16
CA ASN A 91 0.47 21.71 -15.13
C ASN A 91 1.81 21.23 -14.57
N SER A 92 2.76 20.91 -15.46
CA SER A 92 4.12 20.58 -15.06
C SER A 92 4.98 21.83 -15.05
N ASP A 93 4.89 22.64 -14.00
CA ASP A 93 5.93 23.63 -13.69
C ASP A 93 7.22 22.93 -13.19
N GLY A 94 7.18 21.60 -13.02
CA GLY A 94 8.23 20.70 -12.58
C GLY A 94 9.23 20.30 -13.68
N ASP A 95 10.50 20.15 -13.32
CA ASP A 95 11.39 19.27 -14.08
C ASP A 95 11.04 17.83 -13.69
N ILE A 96 10.29 17.14 -14.55
CA ILE A 96 9.70 15.83 -14.27
C ILE A 96 10.44 14.75 -15.05
N THR A 97 10.95 13.75 -14.33
CA THR A 97 11.51 12.54 -14.90
C THR A 97 10.56 11.36 -14.68
N VAL A 98 10.37 10.56 -15.71
CA VAL A 98 9.58 9.32 -15.68
C VAL A 98 10.47 8.16 -16.12
N SER A 99 10.48 7.07 -15.36
CA SER A 99 11.29 5.88 -15.64
C SER A 99 10.49 4.59 -15.39
N ALA A 100 10.77 3.53 -16.15
CA ALA A 100 10.15 2.21 -15.95
C ALA A 100 10.66 1.49 -14.68
N ALA A 101 11.77 1.97 -14.11
CA ALA A 101 12.39 1.43 -12.89
C ALA A 101 12.90 2.57 -11.99
N PRO A 102 12.91 2.37 -10.65
CA PRO A 102 13.44 3.37 -9.74
C PRO A 102 14.96 3.48 -9.93
N THR A 103 15.45 4.72 -10.05
CA THR A 103 16.88 5.00 -10.04
C THR A 103 17.43 4.99 -8.61
N GLU A 104 18.75 5.00 -8.48
CA GLU A 104 19.37 5.13 -7.16
C GLU A 104 19.02 6.46 -6.49
N THR A 105 19.03 7.56 -7.25
CA THR A 105 18.64 8.89 -6.76
C THR A 105 17.19 8.94 -6.28
N TRP A 106 16.28 8.19 -6.93
CA TRP A 106 14.89 8.05 -6.49
C TRP A 106 14.81 7.36 -5.13
N PHE A 107 15.57 6.27 -4.93
CA PHE A 107 15.63 5.59 -3.63
C PHE A 107 16.27 6.46 -2.54
N GLU A 108 17.35 7.18 -2.85
CA GLU A 108 17.98 8.12 -1.93
C GLU A 108 16.98 9.20 -1.47
N ALA A 109 16.21 9.76 -2.40
CA ALA A 109 15.15 10.71 -2.08
C ALA A 109 14.11 10.09 -1.14
N ARG A 110 13.62 8.89 -1.44
CA ARG A 110 12.66 8.14 -0.61
C ARG A 110 13.15 7.88 0.81
N PHE A 111 14.41 7.51 0.97
CA PHE A 111 14.98 7.15 2.27
C PHE A 111 15.42 8.38 3.07
N ARG A 112 15.58 9.53 2.42
CA ARG A 112 15.81 10.81 3.10
C ARG A 112 14.54 11.41 3.68
N THR A 113 13.37 11.17 3.07
CA THR A 113 12.08 11.72 3.55
C THR A 113 11.49 10.98 4.75
N GLY A 114 12.09 9.86 5.18
CA GLY A 114 11.61 9.06 6.32
C GLY A 114 12.74 8.44 7.16
N GLY A 115 12.41 8.00 8.37
CA GLY A 115 13.35 7.37 9.31
C GLY A 115 13.56 5.88 9.03
N TYR A 116 14.04 5.53 7.83
CA TYR A 116 14.26 4.14 7.41
C TYR A 116 15.59 3.58 7.92
N ASP A 117 15.53 2.44 8.61
CA ASP A 117 16.72 1.63 8.90
C ASP A 117 17.19 0.80 7.68
N ASP A 118 18.36 0.18 7.78
CA ASP A 118 18.95 -0.59 6.68
C ASP A 118 18.10 -1.81 6.27
N ALA A 119 17.37 -2.43 7.20
CA ALA A 119 16.51 -3.55 6.91
C ALA A 119 15.28 -3.09 6.13
N GLU A 120 14.66 -1.98 6.54
CA GLU A 120 13.52 -1.39 5.87
C GLU A 120 13.88 -0.90 4.45
N ARG A 121 15.05 -0.29 4.28
CA ARG A 121 15.57 0.10 2.95
C ARG A 121 15.71 -1.10 2.01
N ARG A 122 16.30 -2.20 2.49
CA ARG A 122 16.43 -3.44 1.70
C ARG A 122 15.07 -4.05 1.36
N ILE A 123 14.16 -4.10 2.32
CA ILE A 123 12.79 -4.63 2.11
C ILE A 123 12.07 -3.80 1.06
N PHE A 124 12.12 -2.46 1.15
CA PHE A 124 11.44 -1.59 0.21
C PHE A 124 11.98 -1.76 -1.22
N ARG A 125 13.30 -1.79 -1.41
CA ARG A 125 13.93 -2.06 -2.71
C ARG A 125 13.51 -3.41 -3.28
N HIS A 126 13.47 -4.44 -2.44
CA HIS A 126 13.03 -5.75 -2.88
C HIS A 126 11.55 -5.71 -3.29
N MET A 127 10.68 -5.08 -2.50
CA MET A 127 9.25 -4.97 -2.82
C MET A 127 8.98 -4.25 -4.14
N THR A 128 9.68 -3.14 -4.43
CA THR A 128 9.50 -2.43 -5.71
C THR A 128 9.96 -3.28 -6.90
N SER A 129 11.00 -4.10 -6.73
CA SER A 129 11.45 -5.04 -7.77
C SER A 129 10.42 -6.12 -8.10
N LEU A 130 9.60 -6.54 -7.12
CA LEU A 130 8.56 -7.56 -7.27
C LEU A 130 7.28 -7.05 -7.94
N ILE A 131 7.14 -5.74 -8.20
CA ILE A 131 5.97 -5.21 -8.90
C ILE A 131 5.94 -5.81 -10.31
N VAL A 132 4.79 -6.38 -10.68
CA VAL A 132 4.54 -6.96 -12.01
C VAL A 132 3.47 -6.13 -12.70
N GLY A 133 3.66 -5.92 -14.01
CA GLY A 133 2.77 -5.12 -14.86
C GLY A 133 3.40 -3.80 -15.29
N ASP A 134 2.64 -3.02 -16.05
CA ASP A 134 3.06 -1.71 -16.53
C ASP A 134 3.19 -0.74 -15.35
N ARG A 135 4.37 -0.16 -15.19
CA ARG A 135 4.71 0.69 -14.06
C ARG A 135 5.61 1.84 -14.49
N ALA A 136 5.51 2.94 -13.74
CA ALA A 136 6.39 4.08 -13.90
C ALA A 136 6.75 4.65 -12.53
N PHE A 137 7.99 5.10 -12.40
CA PHE A 137 8.52 5.84 -11.27
C PHE A 137 8.72 7.27 -11.73
N VAL A 138 8.19 8.21 -10.96
CA VAL A 138 8.18 9.62 -11.30
C VAL A 138 8.93 10.38 -10.21
N SER A 139 9.72 11.37 -10.61
CA SER A 139 10.37 12.32 -9.72
C SER A 139 10.28 13.73 -10.29
N CYS A 140 10.06 14.71 -9.41
CA CYS A 140 10.18 16.12 -9.70
C CYS A 140 11.45 16.68 -9.08
N GLU A 141 12.28 17.34 -9.88
CA GLU A 141 13.48 18.02 -9.41
C GLU A 141 13.25 19.51 -9.11
N ARG A 142 13.88 19.97 -8.04
CA ARG A 142 14.03 21.38 -7.66
C ARG A 142 15.41 21.58 -7.07
N ASP A 143 16.08 22.66 -7.47
CA ASP A 143 17.41 23.02 -6.98
C ASP A 143 18.42 21.86 -7.07
N GLY A 144 18.36 21.08 -8.17
CA GLY A 144 19.29 19.97 -8.45
C GLY A 144 19.08 18.72 -7.58
N GLN A 145 17.93 18.57 -6.94
CA GLN A 145 17.58 17.37 -6.16
C GLN A 145 16.12 16.97 -6.39
N ILE A 146 15.85 15.67 -6.24
CA ILE A 146 14.47 15.17 -6.22
C ILE A 146 13.75 15.75 -5.00
N ALA A 147 12.74 16.57 -5.26
CA ALA A 147 11.92 17.27 -4.30
C ALA A 147 10.58 16.55 -4.04
N ALA A 148 10.04 15.89 -5.05
CA ALA A 148 8.86 15.04 -4.93
C ALA A 148 9.01 13.78 -5.77
N PHE A 149 8.35 12.70 -5.37
CA PHE A 149 8.36 11.45 -6.11
C PHE A 149 7.08 10.65 -5.87
N ALA A 150 6.79 9.75 -6.80
CA ALA A 150 5.74 8.75 -6.70
C ALA A 150 6.08 7.56 -7.60
N PHE A 151 5.31 6.47 -7.50
CA PHE A 151 5.25 5.49 -8.58
C PHE A 151 3.81 5.07 -8.85
N GLY A 152 3.56 4.66 -10.09
CA GLY A 152 2.28 4.22 -10.56
C GLY A 152 2.36 2.80 -11.12
N VAL A 153 1.30 2.01 -10.92
CA VAL A 153 1.14 0.69 -11.55
C VAL A 153 -0.22 0.63 -12.23
N ILE A 154 -0.24 0.23 -13.50
CA ILE A 154 -1.48 0.08 -14.27
C ILE A 154 -1.94 -1.37 -14.18
N ARG A 155 -3.20 -1.58 -13.79
CA ARG A 155 -3.81 -2.90 -13.80
C ARG A 155 -5.32 -2.79 -14.00
N ASN A 156 -5.85 -3.58 -14.94
CA ASN A 156 -7.28 -3.63 -15.26
C ASN A 156 -7.89 -2.24 -15.54
N GLY A 157 -7.18 -1.40 -16.29
CA GLY A 157 -7.63 -0.05 -16.63
C GLY A 157 -7.52 0.98 -15.51
N LEU A 158 -6.94 0.63 -14.36
CA LEU A 158 -6.73 1.55 -13.23
C LEU A 158 -5.24 1.84 -13.06
N LEU A 159 -4.89 3.13 -12.93
CA LEU A 159 -3.60 3.57 -12.43
C LEU A 159 -3.66 3.67 -10.90
N VAL A 160 -2.90 2.82 -10.22
CA VAL A 160 -2.71 2.90 -8.77
C VAL A 160 -1.44 3.69 -8.50
N VAL A 161 -1.58 4.85 -7.87
CA VAL A 161 -0.46 5.70 -7.46
C VAL A 161 -0.11 5.40 -6.00
N GLU A 162 1.18 5.14 -5.75
CA GLU A 162 1.71 4.75 -4.43
C GLU A 162 3.00 5.54 -4.13
N ALA A 163 3.36 5.60 -2.84
CA ALA A 163 4.55 6.30 -2.34
C ALA A 163 4.69 7.76 -2.80
N VAL A 164 3.57 8.49 -2.89
CA VAL A 164 3.56 9.93 -3.17
C VAL A 164 4.13 10.69 -1.98
N GLU A 165 5.27 11.32 -2.15
CA GLU A 165 5.86 12.14 -1.10
C GLU A 165 6.58 13.37 -1.67
N THR A 166 6.58 14.43 -0.86
CA THR A 166 7.37 15.64 -1.08
C THR A 166 8.29 15.85 0.12
N ASP A 167 9.57 16.09 -0.16
CA ASP A 167 10.58 16.47 0.82
C ASP A 167 10.09 17.69 1.62
N ALA A 168 10.30 17.67 2.93
CA ALA A 168 9.76 18.65 3.86
C ALA A 168 10.10 20.11 3.46
N ARG A 169 11.26 20.32 2.84
CA ARG A 169 11.74 21.63 2.39
C ARG A 169 10.93 22.21 1.21
N PHE A 170 10.25 21.36 0.45
CA PHE A 170 9.55 21.72 -0.79
C PHE A 170 8.02 21.53 -0.72
N ARG A 171 7.48 21.23 0.46
CA ARG A 171 6.03 21.04 0.66
C ARG A 171 5.25 22.34 0.43
N LYS A 172 3.96 22.19 0.09
CA LYS A 172 3.00 23.29 -0.15
C LYS A 172 3.34 24.19 -1.35
N GLN A 173 4.07 23.65 -2.33
CA GLN A 173 4.44 24.34 -3.57
C GLN A 173 3.81 23.69 -4.82
N GLY A 174 2.88 22.74 -4.63
CA GLY A 174 2.20 22.06 -5.75
C GLY A 174 3.05 21.03 -6.51
N LEU A 175 4.11 20.48 -5.88
CA LEU A 175 5.01 19.51 -6.52
C LEU A 175 4.58 18.04 -6.40
N GLY A 176 3.66 17.75 -5.48
CA GLY A 176 3.21 16.38 -5.18
C GLY A 176 1.88 16.05 -5.82
#